data_AF-A0A7S7FN73-F1
#
_entry.id   AF-A0A7S7FN73-F1
#
_cell.length_a   1.000
_cell.length_b   1.000
_cell.length_c   1.000
_cell.angle_alpha   90.00
_cell.angle_beta   90.00
_cell.angle_gamma   90.00
#
_symmetry.space_group_name_H-M   'P 1'
#
loop_
_entity.id
_entity.type
_entity.pdbx_description
1 polymer ?
#
loop_
_entity_poly.entity_id
_entity_poly.type
_entity_poly.pdbx_seq_one_letter_code
_entity_poly.pdbx_strand_id
1 'polypeptide(L)'
;MDLFESLKDKINGKHLRIVFPEGEDPRVLGAAVRLAADGLVQAIVLGNPDKIQSLAAEKSWDLSKLTVRDPEHDELHDQMVTAFVERRKGKATQEQAEKIVQNANYFGTMLVYMKKADGMVSGAVHSTADTVRPALQIIKTRPGVHLVSGAFIMQRGRDERYLFADNAINIDPDADQLAEIAIESAKTAALFDIEPPRVALLSFSTKGSAKGPQVDKVVEATKKAHELAPDLALDGELQFDAAFVPTVAKQKAPDSKVAGEANVFIFPELQSGNIGYKIAQRFGGFEAIGPILQGLNQPVSDLSRGANEEDVYKLAIITAAQTLL
;
A
#
# COMPACT_ATOMS: atom_id res chain seq x y z
N MET A 1 1.90 -9.48 -19.97
CA MET A 1 0.46 -9.36 -19.63
C MET A 1 0.27 -7.98 -19.01
N ASP A 2 -0.83 -7.29 -19.28
CA ASP A 2 -1.13 -6.02 -18.60
C ASP A 2 -1.17 -6.25 -17.07
N LEU A 3 -0.67 -5.31 -16.27
CA LEU A 3 -0.58 -5.47 -14.80
C LEU A 3 -1.93 -5.84 -14.21
N PHE A 4 -2.98 -5.09 -14.58
CA PHE A 4 -4.27 -5.26 -13.97
C PHE A 4 -4.98 -6.51 -14.47
N GLU A 5 -4.72 -6.93 -15.71
CA GLU A 5 -5.20 -8.23 -16.18
C GLU A 5 -4.59 -9.39 -15.39
N SER A 6 -3.26 -9.36 -15.16
CA SER A 6 -2.58 -10.34 -14.29
C SER A 6 -3.13 -10.35 -12.86
N LEU A 7 -3.32 -9.17 -12.26
CA LEU A 7 -3.87 -9.07 -10.90
C LEU A 7 -5.32 -9.54 -10.82
N LYS A 8 -6.16 -9.20 -11.82
CA LYS A 8 -7.54 -9.69 -11.92
C LYS A 8 -7.56 -11.21 -11.99
N ASP A 9 -6.73 -11.82 -12.82
CA ASP A 9 -6.62 -13.28 -12.93
C ASP A 9 -6.25 -13.93 -11.59
N LYS A 10 -5.35 -13.29 -10.80
CA LYS A 10 -4.95 -13.79 -9.47
C LYS A 10 -6.06 -13.77 -8.43
N ILE A 11 -7.03 -12.86 -8.54
CA ILE A 11 -8.13 -12.70 -7.57
C ILE A 11 -9.48 -13.26 -8.05
N ASN A 12 -9.62 -13.53 -9.35
CA ASN A 12 -10.87 -13.99 -9.94
C ASN A 12 -11.35 -15.29 -9.26
N GLY A 13 -12.64 -15.35 -8.94
CA GLY A 13 -13.26 -16.51 -8.27
C GLY A 13 -12.87 -16.72 -6.80
N LYS A 14 -12.04 -15.84 -6.19
CA LYS A 14 -11.67 -15.97 -4.77
C LYS A 14 -12.68 -15.38 -3.79
N HIS A 15 -13.66 -14.63 -4.30
CA HIS A 15 -14.73 -14.01 -3.52
C HIS A 15 -14.23 -13.14 -2.35
N LEU A 16 -13.13 -12.40 -2.59
CA LEU A 16 -12.50 -11.53 -1.60
C LEU A 16 -13.41 -10.34 -1.27
N ARG A 17 -13.58 -10.05 0.02
CA ARG A 17 -14.41 -8.95 0.53
C ARG A 17 -13.57 -7.71 0.77
N ILE A 18 -13.84 -6.64 0.04
CA ILE A 18 -13.13 -5.36 0.19
C ILE A 18 -14.09 -4.31 0.73
N VAL A 19 -13.69 -3.67 1.83
CA VAL A 19 -14.47 -2.58 2.44
C VAL A 19 -14.04 -1.21 1.93
N PHE A 20 -15.04 -0.38 1.64
CA PHE A 20 -14.92 0.99 1.16
C PHE A 20 -15.61 1.93 2.16
N PRO A 21 -14.84 2.58 3.07
CA PRO A 21 -15.40 3.45 4.11
C PRO A 21 -16.10 4.71 3.61
N GLU A 22 -15.82 5.12 2.37
CA GLU A 22 -16.21 6.42 1.82
C GLU A 22 -17.36 6.26 0.81
N GLY A 23 -18.39 5.48 1.16
CA GLY A 23 -19.46 5.09 0.24
C GLY A 23 -20.35 6.20 -0.28
N GLU A 24 -20.34 7.36 0.38
CA GLU A 24 -21.05 8.56 -0.06
C GLU A 24 -20.27 9.36 -1.13
N ASP A 25 -19.02 8.97 -1.45
CA ASP A 25 -18.23 9.58 -2.52
C ASP A 25 -18.52 8.89 -3.88
N PRO A 26 -18.84 9.63 -4.94
CA PRO A 26 -19.18 9.05 -6.24
C PRO A 26 -18.05 8.24 -6.86
N ARG A 27 -16.78 8.62 -6.65
CA ARG A 27 -15.64 7.89 -7.20
C ARG A 27 -15.52 6.51 -6.55
N VAL A 28 -15.80 6.45 -5.25
CA VAL A 28 -15.72 5.21 -4.47
C VAL A 28 -16.91 4.31 -4.76
N LEU A 29 -18.13 4.86 -4.75
CA LEU A 29 -19.33 4.09 -5.03
C LEU A 29 -19.35 3.55 -6.47
N GLY A 30 -18.97 4.37 -7.47
CA GLY A 30 -18.89 3.92 -8.86
C GLY A 30 -17.90 2.78 -9.06
N ALA A 31 -16.70 2.89 -8.48
CA ALA A 31 -15.72 1.83 -8.51
C ALA A 31 -16.20 0.55 -7.82
N ALA A 32 -16.82 0.66 -6.63
CA ALA A 32 -17.37 -0.48 -5.91
C ALA A 32 -18.47 -1.22 -6.71
N VAL A 33 -19.36 -0.46 -7.36
CA VAL A 33 -20.40 -0.99 -8.26
C VAL A 33 -19.77 -1.74 -9.43
N ARG A 34 -18.80 -1.15 -10.11
CA ARG A 34 -18.11 -1.79 -11.24
C ARG A 34 -17.36 -3.05 -10.81
N LEU A 35 -16.61 -3.00 -9.71
CA LEU A 35 -15.88 -4.16 -9.17
C LEU A 35 -16.79 -5.34 -8.84
N ALA A 36 -17.96 -5.08 -8.25
CA ALA A 36 -18.96 -6.10 -7.95
C ALA A 36 -19.67 -6.60 -9.22
N ALA A 37 -19.93 -5.72 -10.18
CA ALA A 37 -20.49 -6.09 -11.49
C ALA A 37 -19.57 -7.05 -12.25
N ASP A 38 -18.27 -6.76 -12.25
CA ASP A 38 -17.20 -7.58 -12.85
C ASP A 38 -16.95 -8.89 -12.08
N GLY A 39 -17.49 -9.04 -10.87
CA GLY A 39 -17.33 -10.23 -10.03
C GLY A 39 -15.93 -10.40 -9.43
N LEU A 40 -15.11 -9.34 -9.43
CA LEU A 40 -13.73 -9.39 -8.97
C LEU A 40 -13.62 -9.42 -7.45
N VAL A 41 -14.49 -8.67 -6.75
CA VAL A 41 -14.54 -8.61 -5.29
C VAL A 41 -15.98 -8.49 -4.80
N GLN A 42 -16.23 -8.92 -3.55
CA GLN A 42 -17.45 -8.63 -2.83
C GLN A 42 -17.31 -7.27 -2.14
N ALA A 43 -17.87 -6.22 -2.75
CA ALA A 43 -17.75 -4.86 -2.23
C ALA A 43 -18.66 -4.63 -1.01
N ILE A 44 -18.06 -4.19 0.10
CA ILE A 44 -18.75 -3.72 1.30
C ILE A 44 -18.60 -2.20 1.35
N VAL A 45 -19.70 -1.46 1.23
CA VAL A 45 -19.70 0.01 1.20
C VAL A 45 -20.26 0.53 2.51
N LEU A 46 -19.55 1.48 3.14
CA LEU A 46 -19.98 2.10 4.39
C LEU A 46 -20.58 3.48 4.15
N GLY A 47 -21.64 3.81 4.88
CA GLY A 47 -22.24 5.14 4.89
C GLY A 47 -23.74 5.09 5.16
N ASN A 48 -24.39 6.25 5.13
CA ASN A 48 -25.82 6.33 5.32
C ASN A 48 -26.56 5.67 4.12
N PRO A 49 -27.45 4.68 4.34
CA PRO A 49 -28.10 3.95 3.25
C PRO A 49 -28.92 4.83 2.32
N ASP A 50 -29.64 5.82 2.85
CA ASP A 50 -30.50 6.71 2.05
C ASP A 50 -29.67 7.59 1.11
N LYS A 51 -28.51 8.09 1.59
CA LYS A 51 -27.60 8.89 0.76
C LYS A 51 -26.94 8.05 -0.33
N ILE A 52 -26.48 6.84 -0.01
CA ILE A 52 -25.89 5.91 -0.98
C ILE A 52 -26.93 5.55 -2.04
N GLN A 53 -28.16 5.25 -1.63
CA GLN A 53 -29.26 4.93 -2.54
C GLN A 53 -29.60 6.13 -3.46
N SER A 54 -29.63 7.34 -2.90
CA SER A 54 -29.90 8.57 -3.67
C SER A 54 -28.81 8.83 -4.71
N LEU A 55 -27.54 8.69 -4.32
CA LEU A 55 -26.40 8.86 -5.22
C LEU A 55 -26.39 7.81 -6.34
N ALA A 56 -26.68 6.55 -6.01
CA ALA A 56 -26.79 5.47 -6.98
C ALA A 56 -27.94 5.71 -7.97
N ALA A 57 -29.10 6.19 -7.50
CA ALA A 57 -30.23 6.53 -8.36
C ALA A 57 -29.89 7.65 -9.36
N GLU A 58 -29.19 8.71 -8.91
CA GLU A 58 -28.73 9.80 -9.79
C GLU A 58 -27.84 9.30 -10.93
N LYS A 59 -26.96 8.33 -10.63
CA LYS A 59 -26.01 7.76 -11.60
C LYS A 59 -26.50 6.49 -12.30
N SER A 60 -27.73 6.04 -12.02
CA SER A 60 -28.30 4.78 -12.51
C SER A 60 -27.42 3.55 -12.20
N TRP A 61 -26.81 3.52 -11.02
CA TRP A 61 -25.99 2.40 -10.55
C TRP A 61 -26.84 1.31 -9.87
N ASP A 62 -26.50 0.05 -10.13
CA ASP A 62 -27.10 -1.11 -9.49
C ASP A 62 -26.34 -1.48 -8.20
N LEU A 63 -27.01 -1.35 -7.06
CA LEU A 63 -26.46 -1.70 -5.75
C LEU A 63 -26.74 -3.15 -5.33
N SER A 64 -27.47 -3.95 -6.12
CA SER A 64 -27.95 -5.28 -5.72
C SER A 64 -26.83 -6.28 -5.38
N LYS A 65 -25.62 -6.06 -5.94
CA LYS A 65 -24.43 -6.89 -5.68
C LYS A 65 -23.54 -6.36 -4.55
N LEU A 66 -23.87 -5.21 -3.97
CA LEU A 66 -23.09 -4.57 -2.90
C LEU A 66 -23.67 -4.93 -1.55
N THR A 67 -22.81 -4.98 -0.53
CA THR A 67 -23.25 -4.96 0.87
C THR A 67 -23.09 -3.55 1.40
N VAL A 68 -24.21 -2.86 1.67
CA VAL A 68 -24.19 -1.54 2.30
C VAL A 68 -24.33 -1.69 3.82
N ARG A 69 -23.48 -1.02 4.58
CA ARG A 69 -23.53 -1.01 6.06
C ARG A 69 -23.46 0.42 6.59
N ASP A 70 -24.29 0.72 7.58
CA ASP A 70 -24.28 2.03 8.24
C ASP A 70 -23.51 1.93 9.57
N PRO A 71 -22.30 2.50 9.68
CA PRO A 71 -21.52 2.45 10.92
C PRO A 71 -22.24 2.97 12.17
N GLU A 72 -23.24 3.85 12.02
CA GLU A 72 -24.00 4.41 13.15
C GLU A 72 -25.07 3.45 13.68
N HIS A 73 -25.60 2.56 12.82
CA HIS A 73 -26.76 1.70 13.10
C HIS A 73 -26.50 0.22 12.83
N ASP A 74 -25.23 -0.20 12.74
CA ASP A 74 -24.86 -1.55 12.39
C ASP A 74 -25.03 -2.55 13.55
N GLU A 75 -25.57 -3.73 13.25
CA GLU A 75 -25.76 -4.83 14.21
C GLU A 75 -24.46 -5.33 14.87
N LEU A 76 -23.29 -5.11 14.24
CA LEU A 76 -21.99 -5.52 14.77
C LEU A 76 -21.40 -4.52 15.78
N HIS A 77 -22.06 -3.39 16.05
CA HIS A 77 -21.52 -2.30 16.87
C HIS A 77 -21.01 -2.80 18.24
N ASP A 78 -21.85 -3.48 19.03
CA ASP A 78 -21.46 -4.00 20.35
C ASP A 78 -20.29 -4.99 20.29
N GLN A 79 -20.28 -5.83 19.26
CA GLN A 79 -19.19 -6.78 19.02
C GLN A 79 -17.88 -6.05 18.68
N MET A 80 -17.94 -5.00 17.86
CA MET A 80 -16.79 -4.18 17.51
C MET A 80 -16.25 -3.41 18.70
N VAL A 81 -17.12 -2.82 19.53
CA VAL A 81 -16.72 -2.11 20.75
C VAL A 81 -15.92 -3.04 21.67
N THR A 82 -16.45 -4.24 21.92
CA THR A 82 -15.81 -5.24 22.77
C THR A 82 -14.43 -5.64 22.22
N ALA A 83 -14.37 -6.01 20.94
CA ALA A 83 -13.13 -6.42 20.28
C ALA A 83 -12.10 -5.27 20.21
N PHE A 84 -12.55 -4.04 20.00
CA PHE A 84 -11.67 -2.87 19.96
C PHE A 84 -11.05 -2.59 21.34
N VAL A 85 -11.84 -2.55 22.40
CA VAL A 85 -11.32 -2.34 23.78
C VAL A 85 -10.26 -3.38 24.13
N GLU A 86 -10.54 -4.66 23.86
CA GLU A 86 -9.58 -5.75 24.06
C GLU A 86 -8.30 -5.52 23.25
N ARG A 87 -8.45 -5.19 21.95
CA ARG A 87 -7.32 -4.95 21.04
C ARG A 87 -6.46 -3.77 21.47
N ARG A 88 -7.07 -2.75 22.08
CA ARG A 88 -6.40 -1.53 22.59
C ARG A 88 -5.73 -1.73 23.94
N LYS A 89 -5.95 -2.87 24.64
CA LYS A 89 -5.27 -3.23 25.90
C LYS A 89 -5.29 -2.11 26.94
N GLY A 90 -6.47 -1.54 27.21
CA GLY A 90 -6.66 -0.47 28.20
C GLY A 90 -6.33 0.95 27.70
N LYS A 91 -5.91 1.12 26.44
CA LYS A 91 -5.66 2.46 25.84
C LYS A 91 -6.93 3.15 25.34
N ALA A 92 -8.09 2.50 25.42
CA ALA A 92 -9.39 3.07 25.10
C ALA A 92 -10.41 2.52 26.10
N THR A 93 -11.26 3.41 26.65
CA THR A 93 -12.41 3.01 27.46
C THR A 93 -13.54 2.51 26.57
N GLN A 94 -14.54 1.85 27.15
CA GLN A 94 -15.73 1.42 26.42
C GLN A 94 -16.47 2.61 25.78
N GLU A 95 -16.70 3.69 26.52
CA GLU A 95 -17.37 4.90 26.00
C GLU A 95 -16.59 5.54 24.83
N GLN A 96 -15.25 5.52 24.89
CA GLN A 96 -14.43 5.98 23.77
C GLN A 96 -14.57 5.03 22.57
N ALA A 97 -14.56 3.72 22.81
CA ALA A 97 -14.71 2.72 21.77
C ALA A 97 -16.05 2.83 21.04
N GLU A 98 -17.15 3.03 21.76
CA GLU A 98 -18.51 3.23 21.20
C GLU A 98 -18.56 4.33 20.15
N LYS A 99 -17.88 5.45 20.41
CA LYS A 99 -17.78 6.59 19.47
C LYS A 99 -16.77 6.32 18.35
N ILE A 100 -15.63 5.70 18.68
CA ILE A 100 -14.54 5.46 17.72
C ILE A 100 -14.97 4.49 16.63
N VAL A 101 -15.66 3.38 16.99
CA VAL A 101 -16.02 2.36 15.99
C VAL A 101 -17.09 2.84 15.00
N GLN A 102 -17.83 3.92 15.30
CA GLN A 102 -18.76 4.54 14.36
C GLN A 102 -18.05 5.36 13.26
N ASN A 103 -16.77 5.73 13.46
CA ASN A 103 -16.00 6.35 12.39
C ASN A 103 -15.76 5.34 11.27
N ALA A 104 -16.10 5.69 10.02
CA ALA A 104 -16.07 4.75 8.89
C ALA A 104 -14.71 4.05 8.69
N ASN A 105 -13.58 4.75 8.85
CA ASN A 105 -12.25 4.13 8.74
C ASN A 105 -11.97 3.13 9.87
N TYR A 106 -12.39 3.45 11.10
CA TYR A 106 -12.29 2.50 12.22
C TYR A 106 -13.24 1.32 12.04
N PHE A 107 -14.48 1.56 11.63
CA PHE A 107 -15.47 0.52 11.33
C PHE A 107 -14.95 -0.46 10.27
N GLY A 108 -14.49 0.08 9.13
CA GLY A 108 -13.90 -0.72 8.04
C GLY A 108 -12.69 -1.51 8.51
N THR A 109 -11.80 -0.89 9.29
CA THR A 109 -10.63 -1.58 9.85
C THR A 109 -11.05 -2.70 10.82
N MET A 110 -12.10 -2.49 11.63
CA MET A 110 -12.63 -3.51 12.53
C MET A 110 -13.27 -4.67 11.76
N LEU A 111 -13.96 -4.41 10.65
CA LEU A 111 -14.45 -5.49 9.77
C LEU A 111 -13.30 -6.36 9.26
N VAL A 112 -12.19 -5.76 8.82
CA VAL A 112 -11.00 -6.49 8.37
C VAL A 112 -10.39 -7.29 9.53
N TYR A 113 -10.21 -6.67 10.69
CA TYR A 113 -9.65 -7.31 11.89
C TYR A 113 -10.49 -8.51 12.36
N MET A 114 -11.80 -8.37 12.36
CA MET A 114 -12.77 -9.39 12.76
C MET A 114 -13.06 -10.41 11.65
N LYS A 115 -12.30 -10.38 10.54
CA LYS A 115 -12.43 -11.28 9.38
C LYS A 115 -13.83 -11.23 8.72
N LYS A 116 -14.52 -10.10 8.87
CA LYS A 116 -15.77 -9.78 8.16
C LYS A 116 -15.50 -9.13 6.79
N ALA A 117 -14.30 -8.61 6.59
CA ALA A 117 -13.71 -8.23 5.31
C ALA A 117 -12.28 -8.78 5.21
N ASP A 118 -11.73 -8.84 4.00
CA ASP A 118 -10.39 -9.36 3.71
C ASP A 118 -9.38 -8.21 3.46
N GLY A 119 -9.86 -7.03 3.07
CA GLY A 119 -9.05 -5.81 2.96
C GLY A 119 -9.88 -4.53 2.95
N MET A 120 -9.22 -3.37 3.02
CA MET A 120 -9.86 -2.05 3.04
C MET A 120 -9.20 -1.06 2.07
N VAL A 121 -10.00 -0.26 1.37
CA VAL A 121 -9.54 0.87 0.55
C VAL A 121 -10.26 2.15 1.01
N SER A 122 -9.50 3.17 1.39
CA SER A 122 -10.01 4.49 1.82
C SER A 122 -9.06 5.60 1.38
N GLY A 123 -9.34 6.87 1.71
CA GLY A 123 -8.45 8.02 1.47
C GLY A 123 -8.90 8.96 0.35
N ALA A 124 -9.99 8.65 -0.37
CA ALA A 124 -10.54 9.54 -1.38
C ALA A 124 -11.07 10.85 -0.76
N VAL A 125 -11.54 10.79 0.49
CA VAL A 125 -12.07 11.92 1.26
C VAL A 125 -11.20 12.20 2.49
N HIS A 126 -10.71 11.15 3.14
CA HIS A 126 -9.92 11.26 4.37
C HIS A 126 -8.45 11.59 4.14
N SER A 127 -7.71 11.94 5.21
CA SER A 127 -6.26 12.03 5.13
C SER A 127 -5.60 10.66 5.22
N THR A 128 -4.40 10.51 4.66
CA THR A 128 -3.58 9.30 4.83
C THR A 128 -3.39 8.92 6.30
N ALA A 129 -3.28 9.92 7.19
CA ALA A 129 -3.19 9.69 8.62
C ALA A 129 -4.46 9.06 9.20
N ASP A 130 -5.64 9.41 8.69
CA ASP A 130 -6.92 8.85 9.14
C ASP A 130 -7.13 7.41 8.65
N THR A 131 -6.58 7.04 7.49
CA THR A 131 -6.58 5.65 6.98
C THR A 131 -5.56 4.77 7.71
N VAL A 132 -4.32 5.27 7.85
CA VAL A 132 -3.20 4.48 8.38
C VAL A 132 -3.30 4.29 9.90
N ARG A 133 -3.77 5.30 10.64
CA ARG A 133 -3.86 5.25 12.11
C ARG A 133 -4.66 4.04 12.62
N PRO A 134 -5.92 3.79 12.20
CA PRO A 134 -6.65 2.62 12.65
C PRO A 134 -5.98 1.32 12.21
N ALA A 135 -5.41 1.25 10.99
CA ALA A 135 -4.68 0.08 10.52
C ALA A 135 -3.52 -0.28 11.46
N LEU A 136 -2.71 0.70 11.88
CA LEU A 136 -1.62 0.47 12.84
C LEU A 136 -2.12 0.14 14.24
N GLN A 137 -3.23 0.74 14.68
CA GLN A 137 -3.78 0.51 16.02
C GLN A 137 -4.44 -0.88 16.17
N ILE A 138 -5.07 -1.37 15.10
CA ILE A 138 -5.95 -2.54 15.10
C ILE A 138 -5.29 -3.69 14.34
N ILE A 139 -4.97 -3.55 13.06
CA ILE A 139 -4.42 -4.62 12.22
C ILE A 139 -2.99 -4.97 12.64
N LYS A 140 -2.14 -3.95 12.83
CA LYS A 140 -0.70 -4.07 13.15
C LYS A 140 0.10 -4.78 12.05
N THR A 141 1.41 -4.85 12.24
CA THR A 141 2.32 -5.56 11.35
C THR A 141 2.17 -7.08 11.45
N ARG A 142 2.50 -7.79 10.37
CA ARG A 142 2.57 -9.25 10.33
C ARG A 142 3.67 -9.79 11.23
N PRO A 143 3.58 -11.05 11.71
CA PRO A 143 4.67 -11.66 12.49
C PRO A 143 6.00 -11.56 11.76
N GLY A 144 7.05 -11.13 12.47
CA GLY A 144 8.39 -10.92 11.90
C GLY A 144 8.59 -9.59 11.16
N VAL A 145 7.57 -8.72 11.12
CA VAL A 145 7.67 -7.36 10.58
C VAL A 145 7.42 -6.34 11.70
N HIS A 146 8.26 -5.32 11.77
CA HIS A 146 8.31 -4.32 12.82
C HIS A 146 7.82 -2.94 12.37
N LEU A 147 7.80 -2.65 11.06
CA LEU A 147 7.23 -1.43 10.52
C LEU A 147 6.34 -1.63 9.28
N VAL A 148 5.55 -0.60 8.97
CA VAL A 148 4.76 -0.51 7.73
C VAL A 148 5.41 0.53 6.84
N SER A 149 5.53 0.23 5.55
CA SER A 149 6.02 1.17 4.53
C SER A 149 4.99 1.37 3.42
N GLY A 150 5.04 2.53 2.76
CA GLY A 150 4.20 2.85 1.63
C GLY A 150 4.97 2.79 0.32
N ALA A 151 4.62 1.83 -0.52
CA ALA A 151 5.21 1.68 -1.84
C ALA A 151 4.32 2.21 -2.96
N PHE A 152 4.94 2.53 -4.09
CA PHE A 152 4.25 2.84 -5.33
C PHE A 152 4.76 1.93 -6.44
N ILE A 153 3.84 1.40 -7.24
CA ILE A 153 4.18 0.80 -8.52
C ILE A 153 4.25 1.93 -9.54
N MET A 154 5.44 2.09 -10.12
CA MET A 154 5.71 3.07 -11.17
C MET A 154 5.64 2.33 -12.49
N GLN A 155 4.60 2.61 -13.30
CA GLN A 155 4.40 1.95 -14.58
C GLN A 155 4.44 2.94 -15.74
N ARG A 156 5.15 2.59 -16.82
CA ARG A 156 5.10 3.34 -18.09
C ARG A 156 4.94 2.38 -19.25
N GLY A 157 3.83 2.52 -19.98
CA GLY A 157 3.45 1.55 -20.99
C GLY A 157 3.19 0.16 -20.39
N ARG A 158 3.55 -0.90 -21.13
CA ARG A 158 3.31 -2.30 -20.72
C ARG A 158 4.50 -2.97 -20.06
N ASP A 159 5.71 -2.49 -20.35
CA ASP A 159 6.95 -3.23 -20.06
C ASP A 159 7.78 -2.60 -18.94
N GLU A 160 7.68 -1.28 -18.72
CA GLU A 160 8.41 -0.61 -17.65
C GLU A 160 7.59 -0.62 -16.37
N ARG A 161 8.02 -1.42 -15.39
CA ARG A 161 7.40 -1.52 -14.07
C ARG A 161 8.48 -1.53 -13.00
N TYR A 162 8.36 -0.61 -12.07
CA TYR A 162 9.27 -0.46 -10.95
C TYR A 162 8.49 -0.34 -9.64
N LEU A 163 9.12 -0.66 -8.52
CA LEU A 163 8.59 -0.38 -7.19
C LEU A 163 9.46 0.67 -6.51
N PHE A 164 8.85 1.75 -6.02
CA PHE A 164 9.53 2.76 -5.20
C PHE A 164 9.01 2.68 -3.76
N ALA A 165 9.90 2.65 -2.77
CA ALA A 165 9.55 2.60 -1.34
C ALA A 165 10.66 3.20 -0.46
N ASP A 166 10.44 3.68 0.77
CA ASP A 166 9.16 4.13 1.29
C ASP A 166 8.93 5.59 0.89
N ASN A 167 7.73 5.88 0.38
CA ASN A 167 7.37 7.17 -0.16
C ASN A 167 6.21 7.84 0.59
N ALA A 168 5.68 7.22 1.64
CA ALA A 168 4.45 7.68 2.30
C ALA A 168 4.44 7.62 3.83
N ILE A 169 5.19 6.72 4.48
CA ILE A 169 4.96 6.42 5.92
C ILE A 169 6.10 6.89 6.81
N ASN A 170 7.32 6.41 6.60
CA ASN A 170 8.44 6.59 7.53
C ASN A 170 9.28 7.81 7.14
N ILE A 171 9.31 8.83 7.99
CA ILE A 171 9.93 10.13 7.71
C ILE A 171 11.44 10.02 7.51
N ASP A 172 12.14 9.43 8.48
CA ASP A 172 13.59 9.23 8.45
C ASP A 172 13.89 7.84 9.03
N PRO A 173 13.70 6.77 8.23
CA PRO A 173 13.93 5.41 8.70
C PRO A 173 15.41 5.21 9.01
N ASP A 174 15.69 4.49 10.09
CA ASP A 174 17.05 4.06 10.45
C ASP A 174 17.52 2.88 9.56
N ALA A 175 18.72 2.37 9.84
CA ALA A 175 19.31 1.29 9.03
C ALA A 175 18.55 -0.05 9.15
N ASP A 176 18.04 -0.38 10.33
CA ASP A 176 17.24 -1.61 10.53
C ASP A 176 15.91 -1.50 9.79
N GLN A 177 15.28 -0.33 9.88
CA GLN A 177 14.03 -0.02 9.19
C GLN A 177 14.20 -0.04 7.67
N LEU A 178 15.25 0.56 7.12
CA LEU A 178 15.55 0.53 5.68
C LEU A 178 15.80 -0.89 5.18
N ALA A 179 16.49 -1.72 5.95
CA ALA A 179 16.70 -3.13 5.61
C ALA A 179 15.37 -3.90 5.53
N GLU A 180 14.49 -3.70 6.51
CA GLU A 180 13.17 -4.32 6.51
C GLU A 180 12.29 -3.80 5.36
N ILE A 181 12.29 -2.48 5.09
CA ILE A 181 11.58 -1.89 3.93
C ILE A 181 12.05 -2.55 2.63
N ALA A 182 13.35 -2.77 2.45
CA ALA A 182 13.91 -3.40 1.26
C ALA A 182 13.39 -4.83 1.04
N ILE A 183 13.36 -5.62 2.11
CA ILE A 183 12.90 -7.02 2.07
C ILE A 183 11.40 -7.09 1.80
N GLU A 184 10.58 -6.29 2.50
CA GLU A 184 9.13 -6.29 2.28
C GLU A 184 8.73 -5.71 0.93
N SER A 185 9.53 -4.78 0.41
CA SER A 185 9.40 -4.26 -0.95
C SER A 185 9.69 -5.30 -2.01
N ALA A 186 10.69 -6.17 -1.82
CA ALA A 186 10.97 -7.27 -2.74
C ALA A 186 9.78 -8.26 -2.82
N LYS A 187 9.20 -8.63 -1.68
CA LYS A 187 8.00 -9.51 -1.65
C LYS A 187 6.82 -8.85 -2.36
N THR A 188 6.64 -7.55 -2.14
CA THR A 188 5.60 -6.80 -2.83
C THR A 188 5.86 -6.77 -4.34
N ALA A 189 7.09 -6.49 -4.78
CA ALA A 189 7.45 -6.43 -6.19
C ALA A 189 7.08 -7.72 -6.95
N ALA A 190 7.33 -8.89 -6.35
CA ALA A 190 6.95 -10.18 -6.91
C ALA A 190 5.43 -10.33 -7.15
N LEU A 191 4.58 -9.81 -6.25
CA LEU A 191 3.12 -9.81 -6.44
C LEU A 191 2.70 -9.05 -7.71
N PHE A 192 3.46 -8.01 -8.06
CA PHE A 192 3.24 -7.16 -9.22
C PHE A 192 4.04 -7.58 -10.44
N ASP A 193 4.46 -8.84 -10.53
CA ASP A 193 5.22 -9.43 -11.64
C ASP A 193 6.52 -8.66 -11.95
N ILE A 194 7.13 -8.03 -10.94
CA ILE A 194 8.47 -7.45 -11.02
C ILE A 194 9.44 -8.54 -10.56
N GLU A 195 9.78 -9.47 -11.45
CA GLU A 195 10.59 -10.65 -11.16
C GLU A 195 11.75 -10.80 -12.18
N PRO A 196 12.98 -11.10 -11.72
CA PRO A 196 13.39 -11.14 -10.32
C PRO A 196 13.46 -9.76 -9.67
N PRO A 197 13.09 -9.62 -8.37
CA PRO A 197 13.25 -8.37 -7.66
C PRO A 197 14.75 -8.06 -7.51
N ARG A 198 15.14 -6.88 -7.96
CA ARG A 198 16.52 -6.35 -7.92
C ARG A 198 16.49 -5.02 -7.18
N VAL A 199 16.87 -5.10 -5.91
CA VAL A 199 16.64 -4.05 -4.92
C VAL A 199 17.86 -3.15 -4.79
N ALA A 200 17.72 -1.89 -5.16
CA ALA A 200 18.74 -0.87 -4.95
C ALA A 200 18.39 0.00 -3.73
N LEU A 201 19.24 -0.01 -2.70
CA LEU A 201 19.18 1.00 -1.64
C LEU A 201 19.85 2.29 -2.11
N LEU A 202 19.05 3.34 -2.23
CA LEU A 202 19.45 4.60 -2.82
C LEU A 202 20.15 5.52 -1.81
N SER A 203 21.13 6.27 -2.31
CA SER A 203 21.81 7.34 -1.60
C SER A 203 22.28 8.41 -2.60
N PHE A 204 22.81 9.52 -2.10
CA PHE A 204 23.57 10.45 -2.94
C PHE A 204 25.01 9.96 -3.20
N SER A 205 25.44 8.86 -2.55
CA SER A 205 26.72 8.17 -2.78
C SER A 205 26.52 6.90 -3.60
N THR A 206 27.56 6.48 -4.33
CA THR A 206 27.68 5.13 -4.88
C THR A 206 28.97 4.51 -4.36
N LYS A 207 28.87 3.39 -3.62
CA LYS A 207 30.02 2.59 -3.17
C LYS A 207 31.19 3.41 -2.58
N GLY A 208 30.87 4.35 -1.70
CA GLY A 208 31.83 5.19 -0.99
C GLY A 208 32.29 6.44 -1.73
N SER A 209 31.61 6.86 -2.82
CA SER A 209 31.93 8.11 -3.53
C SER A 209 31.76 9.36 -2.66
N ALA A 210 30.93 9.28 -1.61
CA ALA A 210 30.84 10.28 -0.55
C ALA A 210 30.82 9.60 0.83
N LYS A 211 30.93 10.39 1.90
CA LYS A 211 30.91 9.92 3.28
C LYS A 211 30.02 10.81 4.13
N GLY A 212 29.41 10.24 5.16
CA GLY A 212 28.62 10.97 6.14
C GLY A 212 27.48 10.11 6.69
N PRO A 213 26.82 10.57 7.77
CA PRO A 213 25.83 9.76 8.47
C PRO A 213 24.70 9.22 7.58
N GLN A 214 24.27 10.00 6.58
CA GLN A 214 23.24 9.58 5.62
C GLN A 214 23.72 8.47 4.69
N VAL A 215 25.01 8.44 4.33
CA VAL A 215 25.62 7.37 3.54
C VAL A 215 25.81 6.13 4.40
N ASP A 216 26.39 6.30 5.59
CA ASP A 216 26.67 5.21 6.53
C ASP A 216 25.38 4.45 6.91
N LYS A 217 24.27 5.18 7.08
CA LYS A 217 22.93 4.61 7.29
C LYS A 217 22.54 3.61 6.20
N VAL A 218 22.72 3.97 4.93
CA VAL A 218 22.32 3.13 3.79
C VAL A 218 23.29 1.97 3.58
N VAL A 219 24.59 2.18 3.84
CA VAL A 219 25.60 1.11 3.85
C VAL A 219 25.26 0.06 4.90
N GLU A 220 24.95 0.49 6.12
CA GLU A 220 24.56 -0.41 7.21
C GLU A 220 23.25 -1.14 6.91
N ALA A 221 22.24 -0.43 6.37
CA ALA A 221 20.99 -1.04 5.95
C ALA A 221 21.21 -2.13 4.89
N THR A 222 22.08 -1.87 3.90
CA THR A 222 22.41 -2.82 2.83
C THR A 222 23.02 -4.11 3.39
N LYS A 223 23.95 -3.97 4.34
CA LYS A 223 24.58 -5.10 5.03
C LYS A 223 23.54 -5.92 5.80
N LYS A 224 22.72 -5.27 6.61
CA LYS A 224 21.65 -5.93 7.40
C LYS A 224 20.65 -6.65 6.50
N ALA A 225 20.25 -6.03 5.39
CA ALA A 225 19.34 -6.66 4.43
C ALA A 225 19.93 -7.92 3.79
N HIS A 226 21.23 -7.92 3.46
CA HIS A 226 21.92 -9.13 2.99
C HIS A 226 21.97 -10.24 4.04
N GLU A 227 22.21 -9.89 5.30
CA GLU A 227 22.25 -10.88 6.39
C GLU A 227 20.88 -11.52 6.63
N LEU A 228 19.80 -10.74 6.52
CA LEU A 228 18.42 -11.19 6.70
C LEU A 228 17.85 -11.92 5.48
N ALA A 229 18.30 -11.60 4.27
CA ALA A 229 17.82 -12.16 3.00
C ALA A 229 18.99 -12.42 2.02
N PRO A 230 19.86 -13.41 2.28
CA PRO A 230 21.09 -13.62 1.51
C PRO A 230 20.87 -14.00 0.04
N ASP A 231 19.70 -14.57 -0.29
CA ASP A 231 19.34 -14.96 -1.65
C ASP A 231 18.69 -13.83 -2.46
N LEU A 232 18.32 -12.71 -1.80
CA LEU A 232 17.69 -11.58 -2.47
C LEU A 232 18.76 -10.79 -3.25
N ALA A 233 18.51 -10.56 -4.53
CA ALA A 233 19.33 -9.67 -5.34
C ALA A 233 19.14 -8.23 -4.86
N LEU A 234 20.01 -7.79 -3.96
CA LEU A 234 19.95 -6.48 -3.33
C LEU A 234 21.35 -5.86 -3.33
N ASP A 235 21.46 -4.56 -3.49
CA ASP A 235 22.73 -3.86 -3.34
C ASP A 235 22.56 -2.38 -2.96
N GLY A 236 23.62 -1.83 -2.38
CA GLY A 236 23.67 -0.47 -1.89
C GLY A 236 25.05 -0.10 -1.34
N GLU A 237 25.31 1.15 -1.02
CA GLU A 237 24.50 2.30 -1.38
C GLU A 237 24.75 2.72 -2.84
N LEU A 238 23.69 3.10 -3.56
CA LEU A 238 23.76 3.46 -4.99
C LEU A 238 23.09 4.82 -5.25
N GLN A 239 23.69 5.65 -6.10
CA GLN A 239 22.96 6.75 -6.74
C GLN A 239 21.97 6.19 -7.77
N PHE A 240 20.92 6.96 -8.08
CA PHE A 240 19.90 6.52 -9.04
C PHE A 240 20.47 6.21 -10.43
N ASP A 241 21.45 6.99 -10.91
CA ASP A 241 22.11 6.74 -12.19
C ASP A 241 22.85 5.39 -12.19
N ALA A 242 23.56 5.05 -11.11
CA ALA A 242 24.20 3.75 -10.94
C ALA A 242 23.19 2.60 -10.78
N ALA A 243 22.04 2.83 -10.13
CA ALA A 243 21.00 1.82 -10.00
C ALA A 243 20.25 1.55 -11.32
N PHE A 244 20.08 2.58 -12.16
CA PHE A 244 19.18 2.54 -13.32
C PHE A 244 19.89 2.42 -14.68
N VAL A 245 21.08 3.00 -14.85
CA VAL A 245 21.75 3.09 -16.15
C VAL A 245 22.93 2.13 -16.24
N PRO A 246 22.88 1.06 -17.09
CA PRO A 246 23.94 0.05 -17.16
C PRO A 246 25.34 0.60 -17.45
N THR A 247 25.46 1.65 -18.26
CA THR A 247 26.76 2.26 -18.59
C THR A 247 27.37 2.97 -17.39
N VAL A 248 26.56 3.58 -16.52
CA VAL A 248 27.02 4.22 -15.29
C VAL A 248 27.35 3.17 -14.23
N ALA A 249 26.54 2.13 -14.12
CA ALA A 249 26.77 1.00 -13.22
C ALA A 249 28.15 0.35 -13.45
N LYS A 250 28.52 0.07 -14.70
CA LYS A 250 29.84 -0.48 -15.06
C LYS A 250 31.01 0.41 -14.63
N GLN A 251 30.81 1.71 -14.48
CA GLN A 251 31.84 2.65 -14.06
C GLN A 251 31.89 2.79 -12.53
N LYS A 252 30.73 2.90 -11.88
CA LYS A 252 30.64 3.22 -10.45
C LYS A 252 30.52 2.01 -9.52
N ALA A 253 29.99 0.89 -10.01
CA ALA A 253 29.74 -0.32 -9.23
C ALA A 253 29.85 -1.60 -10.10
N PRO A 254 31.01 -1.86 -10.75
CA PRO A 254 31.17 -2.94 -11.75
C PRO A 254 30.91 -4.36 -11.22
N ASP A 255 31.14 -4.60 -9.92
CA ASP A 255 30.97 -5.91 -9.30
C ASP A 255 29.54 -6.15 -8.77
N SER A 256 28.67 -5.15 -8.87
CA SER A 256 27.28 -5.25 -8.42
C SER A 256 26.45 -6.05 -9.41
N LYS A 257 25.64 -6.99 -8.88
CA LYS A 257 24.65 -7.75 -9.66
C LYS A 257 23.31 -7.03 -9.80
N VAL A 258 23.17 -5.85 -9.19
CA VAL A 258 21.93 -5.06 -9.15
C VAL A 258 22.09 -3.73 -9.87
N ALA A 259 23.26 -3.09 -9.77
CA ALA A 259 23.49 -1.79 -10.40
C ALA A 259 23.24 -1.83 -11.91
N GLY A 260 22.50 -0.84 -12.41
CA GLY A 260 22.11 -0.70 -13.81
C GLY A 260 20.92 -1.56 -14.23
N GLU A 261 20.46 -2.46 -13.38
CA GLU A 261 19.36 -3.38 -13.68
C GLU A 261 18.32 -3.44 -12.54
N ALA A 262 18.35 -2.46 -11.62
CA ALA A 262 17.44 -2.40 -10.49
C ALA A 262 16.01 -2.14 -10.95
N ASN A 263 15.05 -2.81 -10.30
CA ASN A 263 13.62 -2.61 -10.53
C ASN A 263 12.82 -2.35 -9.25
N VAL A 264 13.50 -2.40 -8.10
CA VAL A 264 12.97 -2.00 -6.79
C VAL A 264 13.92 -0.96 -6.20
N PHE A 265 13.40 0.22 -5.88
CA PHE A 265 14.17 1.37 -5.44
C PHE A 265 13.78 1.76 -4.03
N ILE A 266 14.74 1.63 -3.10
CA ILE A 266 14.55 1.95 -1.69
C ILE A 266 15.15 3.32 -1.40
N PHE A 267 14.30 4.31 -1.15
CA PHE A 267 14.68 5.67 -0.83
C PHE A 267 15.17 5.78 0.63
N PRO A 268 16.20 6.61 0.88
CA PRO A 268 16.83 6.68 2.20
C PRO A 268 15.98 7.40 3.24
N GLU A 269 15.03 8.24 2.82
CA GLU A 269 14.08 8.96 3.69
C GLU A 269 12.89 9.52 2.88
N LEU A 270 11.89 10.06 3.58
CA LEU A 270 10.60 10.39 2.97
C LEU A 270 10.65 11.57 2.01
N GLN A 271 11.52 12.57 2.20
CA GLN A 271 11.62 13.72 1.27
C GLN A 271 12.00 13.21 -0.13
N SER A 272 13.08 12.45 -0.22
CA SER A 272 13.61 11.88 -1.47
C SER A 272 12.63 10.89 -2.08
N GLY A 273 12.01 10.01 -1.29
CA GLY A 273 10.98 9.09 -1.77
C GLY A 273 9.76 9.81 -2.32
N ASN A 274 9.17 10.70 -1.52
CA ASN A 274 7.94 11.41 -1.87
C ASN A 274 8.10 12.37 -3.05
N ILE A 275 9.23 13.08 -3.13
CA ILE A 275 9.59 13.95 -4.25
C ILE A 275 9.94 13.10 -5.47
N GLY A 276 10.72 12.03 -5.29
CA GLY A 276 11.23 11.16 -6.36
C GLY A 276 10.13 10.52 -7.19
N TYR A 277 9.14 9.88 -6.56
CA TYR A 277 8.05 9.26 -7.32
C TYR A 277 7.19 10.31 -8.04
N LYS A 278 7.00 11.50 -7.45
CA LYS A 278 6.25 12.59 -8.11
C LYS A 278 7.00 13.17 -9.29
N ILE A 279 8.33 13.30 -9.22
CA ILE A 279 9.15 13.68 -10.38
C ILE A 279 9.02 12.63 -11.48
N ALA A 280 9.15 11.34 -11.15
CA ALA A 280 8.97 10.26 -12.12
C ALA A 280 7.57 10.26 -12.75
N GLN A 281 6.53 10.54 -11.96
CA GLN A 281 5.16 10.69 -12.46
C GLN A 281 5.02 11.89 -13.42
N ARG A 282 5.42 13.10 -12.98
CA ARG A 282 5.12 14.36 -13.67
C ARG A 282 6.04 14.63 -14.85
N PHE A 283 7.33 14.34 -14.72
CA PHE A 283 8.31 14.53 -15.79
C PHE A 283 8.59 13.24 -16.55
N GLY A 284 8.61 12.09 -15.88
CA GLY A 284 8.91 10.80 -16.50
C GLY A 284 7.74 10.15 -17.23
N GLY A 285 6.52 10.66 -17.05
CA GLY A 285 5.31 10.12 -17.67
C GLY A 285 4.90 8.75 -17.13
N PHE A 286 5.34 8.41 -15.91
CA PHE A 286 4.91 7.19 -15.23
C PHE A 286 3.53 7.36 -14.62
N GLU A 287 2.70 6.33 -14.71
CA GLU A 287 1.58 6.11 -13.81
C GLU A 287 2.15 5.69 -12.45
N ALA A 288 1.69 6.34 -11.37
CA ALA A 288 2.11 6.05 -10.02
C ALA A 288 0.92 5.45 -9.25
N ILE A 289 1.00 4.16 -8.95
CA ILE A 289 -0.11 3.40 -8.37
C ILE A 289 0.20 3.14 -6.90
N GLY A 290 -0.58 3.75 -6.00
CA GLY A 290 -0.42 3.67 -4.54
C GLY A 290 -0.89 4.93 -3.80
N PRO A 291 -0.53 5.09 -2.51
CA PRO A 291 0.40 4.24 -1.76
C PRO A 291 -0.17 2.87 -1.38
N ILE A 292 0.64 1.84 -1.58
CA ILE A 292 0.38 0.45 -1.19
C ILE A 292 1.07 0.22 0.16
N LEU A 293 0.30 -0.03 1.22
CA LEU A 293 0.88 -0.32 2.52
C LEU A 293 1.42 -1.76 2.55
N GLN A 294 2.66 -1.89 2.98
CA GLN A 294 3.39 -3.14 3.09
C GLN A 294 3.60 -3.48 4.57
N GLY A 295 3.67 -4.77 4.90
CA GLY A 295 4.00 -5.20 6.26
C GLY A 295 2.80 -5.39 7.20
N LEU A 296 1.59 -4.98 6.82
CA LEU A 296 0.38 -5.20 7.63
C LEU A 296 -0.04 -6.68 7.68
N ASN A 297 -0.71 -7.08 8.77
CA ASN A 297 -1.34 -8.41 8.90
C ASN A 297 -2.45 -8.65 7.88
N GLN A 298 -3.19 -7.59 7.55
CA GLN A 298 -4.26 -7.60 6.58
C GLN A 298 -4.15 -6.35 5.71
N PRO A 299 -4.47 -6.43 4.41
CA PRO A 299 -4.24 -5.33 3.49
C PRO A 299 -5.17 -4.15 3.74
N VAL A 300 -4.56 -2.99 3.84
CA VAL A 300 -5.23 -1.69 3.87
C VAL A 300 -4.50 -0.79 2.88
N SER A 301 -5.24 -0.08 2.04
CA SER A 301 -4.66 0.85 1.08
C SER A 301 -5.28 2.23 1.23
N ASP A 302 -4.46 3.23 0.94
CA ASP A 302 -4.83 4.65 1.03
C ASP A 302 -4.81 5.26 -0.38
N LEU A 303 -5.87 6.01 -0.70
CA LEU A 303 -6.02 6.76 -1.92
C LEU A 303 -5.52 8.20 -1.70
N SER A 304 -5.10 8.82 -2.79
CA SER A 304 -4.99 10.28 -2.79
C SER A 304 -6.38 10.90 -2.79
N ARG A 305 -6.56 12.03 -2.08
CA ARG A 305 -7.77 12.86 -2.23
C ARG A 305 -8.01 13.32 -3.68
N GLY A 306 -6.95 13.40 -4.49
CA GLY A 306 -7.03 13.73 -5.92
C GLY A 306 -7.30 12.52 -6.83
N ALA A 307 -7.55 11.34 -6.27
CA ALA A 307 -7.85 10.13 -7.02
C ALA A 307 -9.16 10.25 -7.81
N ASN A 308 -9.22 9.53 -8.92
CA ASN A 308 -10.43 9.33 -9.74
C ASN A 308 -11.02 7.92 -9.52
N GLU A 309 -12.16 7.62 -10.13
CA GLU A 309 -12.83 6.32 -10.01
C GLU A 309 -11.96 5.14 -10.47
N GLU A 310 -11.19 5.30 -11.56
CA GLU A 310 -10.29 4.26 -12.05
C GLU A 310 -9.16 3.99 -11.06
N ASP A 311 -8.65 5.00 -10.36
CA ASP A 311 -7.65 4.82 -9.29
C ASP A 311 -8.23 3.97 -8.14
N VAL A 312 -9.49 4.19 -7.76
CA VAL A 312 -10.18 3.39 -6.73
C VAL A 312 -10.33 1.94 -7.20
N TYR A 313 -10.81 1.74 -8.43
CA TYR A 313 -11.01 0.42 -9.04
C TYR A 313 -9.70 -0.37 -9.06
N LYS A 314 -8.63 0.25 -9.54
CA LYS A 314 -7.28 -0.31 -9.60
C LYS A 314 -6.73 -0.62 -8.21
N LEU A 315 -6.83 0.32 -7.27
CA LEU A 315 -6.29 0.11 -5.93
C LEU A 315 -7.03 -1.02 -5.20
N ALA A 316 -8.34 -1.18 -5.39
CA ALA A 316 -9.08 -2.30 -4.81
C ALA A 316 -8.62 -3.67 -5.34
N ILE A 317 -8.34 -3.79 -6.64
CA ILE A 317 -7.76 -5.01 -7.22
C ILE A 317 -6.41 -5.31 -6.57
N ILE A 318 -5.60 -4.28 -6.33
CA ILE A 318 -4.31 -4.39 -5.65
C ILE A 318 -4.48 -4.86 -4.21
N THR A 319 -5.33 -4.19 -3.43
CA THR A 319 -5.61 -4.55 -2.03
C THR A 319 -6.13 -5.99 -1.93
N ALA A 320 -6.98 -6.40 -2.87
CA ALA A 320 -7.43 -7.78 -2.97
C ALA A 320 -6.27 -8.75 -3.28
N ALA A 321 -5.40 -8.43 -4.24
CA ALA A 321 -4.24 -9.26 -4.55
C ALA A 321 -3.26 -9.37 -3.36
N GLN A 322 -3.12 -8.32 -2.54
CA GLN A 322 -2.29 -8.36 -1.32
C GLN A 322 -2.79 -9.36 -0.28
N THR A 323 -4.06 -9.79 -0.31
CA THR A 323 -4.57 -10.85 0.59
C THR A 323 -3.94 -12.22 0.32
N LEU A 324 -3.23 -12.36 -0.80
CA LEU A 324 -2.59 -13.60 -1.24
C LEU A 324 -1.14 -13.73 -0.76
N LEU A 325 -0.62 -12.72 -0.06
CA LEU A 325 0.73 -12.66 0.52
C LEU A 325 0.82 -13.27 1.92
#